data_AF-A0A936LI82-F1
#
_entry.id   AF-A0A936LI82-F1
#
_cell.length_a   1.000
_cell.length_b   1.000
_cell.length_c   1.000
_cell.angle_alpha   90.00
_cell.angle_beta   90.00
_cell.angle_gamma   90.00
#
_symmetry.space_group_name_H-M   'P 1'
#
loop_
_entity.id
_entity.type
_entity.pdbx_description
1 polymer ?
#
loop_
_entity_poly.entity_id
_entity_poly.type
_entity_poly.pdbx_seq_one_letter_code
_entity_poly.pdbx_strand_id
1 'polypeptide(L)'
;MLLLPMLLAPVVARAQAVAPPPTITVENAVAERARAKAMRDAAERRYLEDKADCSTRMVAIGCMTAAKERRAAAGREAEAIRKESYRVEREARQARVAEKEAQRAAAAPAEAANKQSRIERHREEEAARTVERERRQAEAQSKLESRRAKANEEREARQRKVEERSREEARRAAAAPENARKAAERRRKHAEKVQKIEQRERDYETQRKYREAEKAAAEARRAAAAANQ
;
A
#
# COMPACT_ATOMS: atom_id res chain seq x y z
N MET A 1 104.24 -63.33 10.78
CA MET A 1 103.68 -61.98 10.55
C MET A 1 102.92 -62.01 9.24
N LEU A 2 101.61 -62.29 9.27
CA LEU A 2 100.64 -62.02 8.20
C LEU A 2 99.25 -62.07 8.85
N LEU A 3 98.71 -60.88 9.12
CA LEU A 3 97.38 -60.64 9.70
C LEU A 3 96.31 -60.69 8.60
N LEU A 4 95.26 -61.46 8.82
CA LEU A 4 94.03 -61.48 8.01
C LEU A 4 92.93 -60.72 8.80
N PRO A 5 92.37 -59.61 8.30
CA PRO A 5 91.29 -58.93 9.01
C PRO A 5 89.92 -59.51 8.60
N MET A 6 89.13 -59.86 9.62
CA MET A 6 87.70 -60.17 9.55
C MET A 6 86.90 -58.95 9.05
N LEU A 7 86.14 -59.12 7.97
CA LEU A 7 85.07 -58.20 7.56
C LEU A 7 83.74 -58.65 8.19
N LEU A 8 83.32 -57.96 9.25
CA LEU A 8 81.93 -57.99 9.75
C LEU A 8 81.07 -57.07 8.86
N ALA A 9 80.06 -57.63 8.21
CA ALA A 9 78.99 -56.86 7.55
C ALA A 9 77.85 -56.58 8.55
N PRO A 10 77.38 -55.33 8.71
CA PRO A 10 76.23 -55.04 9.55
C PRO A 10 74.92 -55.34 8.81
N VAL A 11 74.10 -56.22 9.39
CA VAL A 11 72.71 -56.43 8.98
C VAL A 11 71.90 -55.23 9.47
N VAL A 12 71.48 -54.37 8.55
CA VAL A 12 70.57 -53.25 8.83
C VAL A 12 69.15 -53.78 8.98
N ALA A 13 68.68 -53.96 10.21
CA ALA A 13 67.29 -54.24 10.51
C ALA A 13 66.44 -53.00 10.23
N ARG A 14 65.60 -53.05 9.20
CA ARG A 14 64.67 -51.98 8.85
C ARG A 14 63.43 -52.08 9.77
N ALA A 15 63.42 -51.31 10.85
CA ALA A 15 62.24 -51.12 11.68
C ALA A 15 61.14 -50.44 10.85
N GLN A 16 60.04 -51.14 10.58
CA GLN A 16 58.83 -50.51 10.05
C GLN A 16 58.24 -49.65 11.16
N ALA A 17 58.34 -48.33 11.02
CA ALA A 17 57.67 -47.39 11.89
C ALA A 17 56.16 -47.58 11.75
N VAL A 18 55.53 -48.17 12.77
CA VAL A 18 54.08 -48.20 12.93
C VAL A 18 53.64 -46.75 13.18
N ALA A 19 53.04 -46.12 12.19
CA ALA A 19 52.46 -44.79 12.34
C ALA A 19 51.45 -44.82 13.50
N PRO A 20 51.39 -43.76 14.34
CA PRO A 20 50.38 -43.69 15.40
C PRO A 20 48.98 -43.79 14.78
N PRO A 21 48.02 -44.44 15.47
CA PRO A 21 46.67 -44.57 14.95
C PRO A 21 46.09 -43.18 14.68
N PRO A 22 45.40 -42.98 13.54
CA PRO A 22 44.82 -41.69 13.20
C PRO A 22 43.86 -41.25 14.31
N THR A 23 43.97 -40.00 14.76
CA THR A 23 43.00 -39.41 15.67
C THR A 23 41.64 -39.31 14.97
N ILE A 24 40.60 -39.85 15.61
CA ILE A 24 39.24 -39.81 15.07
C ILE A 24 38.68 -38.41 15.32
N THR A 25 38.31 -37.73 14.24
CA THR A 25 37.70 -36.40 14.22
C THR A 25 36.28 -36.48 13.63
N VAL A 26 35.51 -35.41 13.71
CA VAL A 26 34.14 -35.38 13.19
C VAL A 26 34.13 -35.58 11.68
N GLU A 27 35.11 -35.04 10.98
CA GLU A 27 35.24 -35.08 9.52
C GLU A 27 35.57 -36.49 9.02
N ASN A 28 36.35 -37.25 9.79
CA ASN A 28 36.78 -38.60 9.41
C ASN A 28 35.96 -39.72 10.08
N ALA A 29 35.07 -39.42 11.05
CA ALA A 29 34.30 -40.40 11.81
C ALA A 29 33.49 -41.37 10.93
N VAL A 30 32.95 -40.91 9.80
CA VAL A 30 32.25 -41.79 8.84
C VAL A 30 33.23 -42.76 8.16
N ALA A 31 34.39 -42.26 7.74
CA ALA A 31 35.42 -43.07 7.10
C ALA A 31 36.02 -44.09 8.08
N GLU A 32 36.22 -43.70 9.34
CA GLU A 32 36.72 -44.59 10.40
C GLU A 32 35.69 -45.68 10.77
N ARG A 33 34.40 -45.37 10.76
CA ARG A 33 33.34 -46.40 10.87
C ARG A 33 33.35 -47.38 9.71
N ALA A 34 33.59 -46.90 8.49
CA ALA A 34 33.74 -47.77 7.32
C ALA A 34 34.99 -48.66 7.43
N ARG A 35 36.12 -48.12 7.91
CA ARG A 35 37.35 -48.88 8.21
C ARG A 35 37.13 -49.95 9.27
N ALA A 36 36.48 -49.61 10.37
CA ALA A 36 36.10 -50.57 11.42
C ALA A 36 35.23 -51.70 10.88
N LYS A 37 34.26 -51.38 10.01
CA LYS A 37 33.45 -52.41 9.33
C LYS A 37 34.32 -53.31 8.44
N ALA A 38 35.16 -52.72 7.59
CA ALA A 38 36.05 -53.48 6.70
C ALA A 38 37.02 -54.38 7.48
N MET A 39 37.51 -53.92 8.64
CA MET A 39 38.37 -54.69 9.53
C MET A 39 37.65 -55.93 10.09
N ARG A 40 36.38 -55.80 10.50
CA ARG A 40 35.58 -56.97 10.93
C ARG A 40 35.32 -57.93 9.79
N ASP A 41 34.93 -57.42 8.63
CA ASP A 41 34.63 -58.24 7.46
C ASP A 41 35.90 -59.00 7.00
N ALA A 42 37.07 -58.35 7.06
CA ALA A 42 38.36 -58.99 6.78
C ALA A 42 38.74 -60.04 7.83
N ALA A 43 38.54 -59.76 9.12
CA ALA A 43 38.80 -60.72 10.20
C ALA A 43 37.87 -61.94 10.11
N GLU A 44 36.62 -61.74 9.68
CA GLU A 44 35.67 -62.82 9.45
C GLU A 44 36.12 -63.73 8.31
N ARG A 45 36.48 -63.15 7.15
CA ARG A 45 36.98 -63.92 6.01
C ARG A 45 38.21 -64.74 6.39
N ARG A 46 39.16 -64.12 7.09
CA ARG A 46 40.39 -64.79 7.53
C ARG A 46 40.12 -65.90 8.54
N TYR A 47 39.13 -65.72 9.41
CA TYR A 47 38.68 -66.78 10.31
C TYR A 47 38.06 -67.97 9.56
N LEU A 48 37.30 -67.72 8.48
CA LEU A 48 36.73 -68.79 7.66
C LEU A 48 37.82 -69.57 6.89
N GLU A 49 38.81 -68.86 6.36
CA GLU A 49 40.01 -69.44 5.75
C GLU A 49 40.79 -70.29 6.78
N ASP A 50 41.13 -69.69 7.93
CA ASP A 50 41.80 -70.38 9.03
C ASP A 50 41.00 -71.61 9.50
N LYS A 51 39.67 -71.53 9.53
CA LYS A 51 38.81 -72.66 9.90
C LYS A 51 38.92 -73.82 8.90
N ALA A 52 38.94 -73.53 7.60
CA ALA A 52 39.12 -74.54 6.56
C ALA A 52 40.51 -75.18 6.67
N ASP A 53 41.57 -74.36 6.83
CA ASP A 53 42.94 -74.84 6.95
C ASP A 53 43.19 -75.63 8.24
N CYS A 54 42.64 -75.20 9.37
CA CYS A 54 42.77 -75.92 10.63
C CYS A 54 42.02 -77.26 10.61
N SER A 55 40.97 -77.41 9.79
CA SER A 55 40.19 -78.65 9.69
C SER A 55 40.94 -79.78 8.98
N THR A 56 41.95 -79.46 8.16
CA THR A 56 42.77 -80.45 7.43
C THR A 56 44.02 -80.89 8.21
N ARG A 57 44.36 -80.21 9.31
CA ARG A 57 45.55 -80.50 10.13
C ARG A 57 45.22 -81.43 11.29
N MET A 58 46.10 -82.41 11.57
CA MET A 58 45.96 -83.32 12.72
C MET A 58 45.98 -82.61 14.08
N VAL A 59 46.59 -81.42 14.18
CA VAL A 59 46.64 -80.61 15.41
C VAL A 59 45.61 -79.46 15.34
N ALA A 60 44.34 -79.82 15.20
CA ALA A 60 43.25 -78.86 14.98
C ALA A 60 42.93 -77.97 16.20
N ILE A 61 43.21 -78.44 17.43
CA ILE A 61 42.76 -77.77 18.66
C ILE A 61 43.45 -76.40 18.86
N GLY A 62 44.79 -76.35 18.81
CA GLY A 62 45.55 -75.10 18.99
C GLY A 62 45.42 -74.12 17.81
N CYS A 63 45.15 -74.64 16.62
CA CYS A 63 44.97 -73.85 15.41
C CYS A 63 43.65 -73.03 15.47
N MET A 64 42.56 -73.68 15.88
CA MET A 64 41.24 -73.03 15.99
C MET A 64 41.17 -72.00 17.12
N THR A 65 41.84 -72.24 18.26
CA THR A 65 41.88 -71.26 19.35
C THR A 65 42.61 -69.99 18.93
N ALA A 66 43.79 -70.12 18.30
CA ALA A 66 44.54 -68.96 17.81
C ALA A 66 43.76 -68.15 16.75
N ALA A 67 43.03 -68.82 15.85
CA ALA A 67 42.18 -68.16 14.86
C ALA A 67 41.02 -67.38 15.50
N LYS A 68 40.36 -67.98 16.51
CA LYS A 68 39.31 -67.31 17.30
C LYS A 68 39.85 -66.09 18.04
N GLU A 69 41.04 -66.18 18.62
CA GLU A 69 41.67 -65.07 19.34
C GLU A 69 42.00 -63.90 18.41
N ARG A 70 42.55 -64.17 17.21
CA ARG A 70 42.79 -63.13 16.19
C ARG A 70 41.50 -62.44 15.75
N ARG A 71 40.45 -63.21 15.46
CA ARG A 71 39.13 -62.67 15.11
C ARG A 71 38.57 -61.80 16.24
N ALA A 72 38.66 -62.28 17.48
CA ALA A 72 38.19 -61.55 18.65
C ALA A 72 38.98 -60.25 18.88
N ALA A 73 40.30 -60.28 18.69
CA ALA A 73 41.16 -59.09 18.81
C ALA A 73 40.78 -58.02 17.78
N ALA A 74 40.68 -58.40 16.49
CA ALA A 74 40.24 -57.48 15.44
C ALA A 74 38.81 -56.97 15.66
N GLY A 75 37.92 -57.81 16.20
CA GLY A 75 36.57 -57.40 16.57
C GLY A 75 36.53 -56.33 17.66
N ARG A 76 37.37 -56.47 18.70
CA ARG A 76 37.52 -55.47 19.77
C ARG A 76 38.09 -54.16 19.25
N GLU A 77 39.11 -54.22 18.41
CA GLU A 77 39.73 -53.03 17.81
C GLU A 77 38.72 -52.26 16.94
N ALA A 78 38.01 -52.95 16.06
CA ALA A 78 36.95 -52.34 15.25
C ALA A 78 35.82 -51.75 16.11
N GLU A 79 35.46 -52.38 17.22
CA GLU A 79 34.47 -51.83 18.15
C GLU A 79 34.95 -50.58 18.88
N ALA A 80 36.23 -50.52 19.26
CA ALA A 80 36.82 -49.31 19.84
C ALA A 80 36.75 -48.14 18.85
N ILE A 81 37.18 -48.34 17.60
CA ILE A 81 37.11 -47.31 16.53
C ILE A 81 35.66 -46.84 16.32
N ARG A 82 34.71 -47.78 16.26
CA ARG A 82 33.29 -47.45 16.06
C ARG A 82 32.73 -46.63 17.22
N LYS A 83 32.98 -47.05 18.46
CA LYS A 83 32.48 -46.35 19.67
C LYS A 83 33.05 -44.93 19.75
N GLU A 84 34.34 -44.79 19.46
CA GLU A 84 35.01 -43.50 19.47
C GLU A 84 34.45 -42.55 18.39
N SER A 85 34.25 -43.06 17.17
CA SER A 85 33.64 -42.27 16.08
C SER A 85 32.27 -41.73 16.47
N TYR A 86 31.41 -42.56 17.09
CA TYR A 86 30.11 -42.11 17.58
C TYR A 86 30.21 -41.13 18.75
N ARG A 87 31.21 -41.28 19.62
CA ARG A 87 31.44 -40.35 20.74
C ARG A 87 31.76 -38.96 20.21
N VAL A 88 32.72 -38.85 19.29
CA VAL A 88 33.16 -37.59 18.69
C VAL A 88 32.02 -36.89 17.95
N GLU A 89 31.24 -37.61 17.15
CA GLU A 89 30.06 -37.04 16.46
C GLU A 89 29.00 -36.53 17.45
N ARG A 90 28.75 -37.28 18.54
CA ARG A 90 27.76 -36.89 19.56
C ARG A 90 28.20 -35.64 20.31
N GLU A 91 29.46 -35.58 20.74
CA GLU A 91 30.03 -34.44 21.46
C GLU A 91 30.03 -33.18 20.58
N ALA A 92 30.40 -33.30 19.31
CA ALA A 92 30.32 -32.19 18.36
C ALA A 92 28.88 -31.71 18.14
N ARG A 93 27.91 -32.63 18.06
CA ARG A 93 26.49 -32.26 17.97
C ARG A 93 26.01 -31.55 19.24
N GLN A 94 26.40 -32.02 20.42
CA GLN A 94 26.06 -31.39 21.69
C GLN A 94 26.65 -29.98 21.79
N ALA A 95 27.92 -29.81 21.42
CA ALA A 95 28.57 -28.50 21.38
C ALA A 95 27.83 -27.52 20.45
N ARG A 96 27.45 -27.94 19.24
CA ARG A 96 26.68 -27.12 18.29
C ARG A 96 25.29 -26.75 18.82
N VAL A 97 24.64 -27.64 19.55
CA VAL A 97 23.33 -27.36 20.16
C VAL A 97 23.49 -26.34 21.29
N ALA A 98 24.46 -26.56 22.19
CA ALA A 98 24.76 -25.63 23.28
C ALA A 98 25.14 -24.24 22.77
N GLU A 99 25.93 -24.16 21.69
CA GLU A 99 26.28 -22.88 21.05
C GLU A 99 25.03 -22.16 20.51
N LYS A 100 24.14 -22.87 19.81
CA LYS A 100 22.89 -22.30 19.30
C LYS A 100 21.96 -21.85 20.43
N GLU A 101 21.88 -22.62 21.51
CA GLU A 101 21.09 -22.25 22.69
C GLU A 101 21.67 -21.02 23.38
N ALA A 102 22.99 -20.93 23.52
CA ALA A 102 23.66 -19.75 24.03
C ALA A 102 23.43 -18.51 23.15
N GLN A 103 23.51 -18.65 21.82
CA GLN A 103 23.19 -17.57 20.88
C GLN A 103 21.74 -17.10 21.01
N ARG A 104 20.79 -18.04 21.12
CA ARG A 104 19.37 -17.71 21.34
C ARG A 104 19.14 -17.02 22.68
N ALA A 105 19.75 -17.52 23.75
CA ALA A 105 19.65 -16.90 25.07
C ALA A 105 20.23 -15.47 25.06
N ALA A 106 21.34 -15.25 24.36
CA ALA A 106 21.93 -13.94 24.20
C ALA A 106 21.06 -12.98 23.35
N ALA A 107 20.37 -13.48 22.33
CA ALA A 107 19.49 -12.69 21.46
C ALA A 107 18.09 -12.42 22.08
N ALA A 108 17.60 -13.32 22.93
CA ALA A 108 16.27 -13.25 23.56
C ALA A 108 15.90 -11.87 24.16
N PRO A 109 16.75 -11.17 24.94
CA PRO A 109 16.38 -9.87 25.48
C PRO A 109 16.19 -8.81 24.40
N ALA A 110 17.05 -8.79 23.37
CA ALA A 110 16.94 -7.85 22.26
C ALA A 110 15.69 -8.12 21.41
N GLU A 111 15.37 -9.38 21.15
CA GLU A 111 14.15 -9.78 20.45
C GLU A 111 12.89 -9.40 21.25
N ALA A 112 12.89 -9.62 22.57
CA ALA A 112 11.78 -9.24 23.45
C ALA A 112 11.57 -7.72 23.46
N ALA A 113 12.65 -6.93 23.58
CA ALA A 113 12.60 -5.48 23.52
C ALA A 113 12.06 -4.97 22.17
N ASN A 114 12.53 -5.55 21.05
CA ASN A 114 12.05 -5.19 19.72
C ASN A 114 10.56 -5.53 19.55
N LYS A 115 10.13 -6.71 20.00
CA LYS A 115 8.71 -7.10 19.98
C LYS A 115 7.85 -6.12 20.76
N GLN A 116 8.29 -5.72 21.94
CA GLN A 116 7.57 -4.74 22.77
C GLN A 116 7.48 -3.37 22.07
N SER A 117 8.60 -2.86 21.54
CA SER A 117 8.64 -1.60 20.78
C SER A 117 7.73 -1.64 19.54
N ARG A 118 7.61 -2.78 18.85
CA ARG A 118 6.67 -2.93 17.72
C ARG A 118 5.21 -2.87 18.18
N ILE A 119 4.90 -3.49 19.32
CA ILE A 119 3.54 -3.46 19.89
C ILE A 119 3.16 -2.03 20.29
N GLU A 120 4.07 -1.30 20.93
CA GLU A 120 3.84 0.08 21.35
C GLU A 120 3.61 1.02 20.16
N ARG A 121 4.48 0.98 19.15
CA ARG A 121 4.27 1.74 17.91
C ARG A 121 2.95 1.41 17.24
N HIS A 122 2.58 0.14 17.17
CA HIS A 122 1.29 -0.25 16.60
C HIS A 122 0.11 0.32 17.39
N ARG A 123 0.18 0.34 18.72
CA ARG A 123 -0.87 0.96 19.57
C ARG A 123 -0.97 2.46 19.34
N GLU A 124 0.17 3.15 19.24
CA GLU A 124 0.23 4.58 18.94
C GLU A 124 -0.34 4.89 17.54
N GLU A 125 0.04 4.10 16.53
CA GLU A 125 -0.47 4.25 15.16
C GLU A 125 -1.99 4.01 15.09
N GLU A 126 -2.51 2.99 15.78
CA GLU A 126 -3.95 2.73 15.86
C GLU A 126 -4.68 3.90 16.53
N ALA A 127 -4.16 4.41 17.66
CA ALA A 127 -4.74 5.56 18.35
C ALA A 127 -4.70 6.85 17.49
N ALA A 128 -3.62 7.07 16.74
CA ALA A 128 -3.53 8.20 15.81
C ALA A 128 -4.56 8.07 14.67
N ARG A 129 -4.75 6.85 14.14
CA ARG A 129 -5.73 6.57 13.09
C ARG A 129 -7.17 6.77 13.56
N THR A 130 -7.50 6.40 14.81
CA THR A 130 -8.86 6.63 15.35
C THR A 130 -9.13 8.12 15.49
N VAL A 131 -8.20 8.88 16.08
CA VAL A 131 -8.31 10.34 16.21
C VAL A 131 -8.44 11.00 14.84
N GLU A 132 -7.66 10.57 13.85
CA GLU A 132 -7.76 11.10 12.49
C GLU A 132 -9.13 10.81 11.86
N ARG A 133 -9.66 9.59 12.04
CA ARG A 133 -11.00 9.23 11.54
C ARG A 133 -12.09 10.07 12.18
N GLU A 134 -12.05 10.25 13.50
CA GLU A 134 -13.00 11.09 14.23
C GLU A 134 -12.94 12.54 13.74
N ARG A 135 -11.73 13.08 13.55
CA ARG A 135 -11.54 14.43 13.00
C ARG A 135 -12.13 14.56 11.59
N ARG A 136 -11.85 13.58 10.71
CA ARG A 136 -12.40 13.57 9.34
C ARG A 136 -13.93 13.48 9.33
N GLN A 137 -14.52 12.68 10.23
CA GLN A 137 -15.97 12.58 10.36
C GLN A 137 -16.58 13.88 10.86
N ALA A 138 -15.99 14.52 11.88
CA ALA A 138 -16.44 15.81 12.38
C ALA A 138 -16.35 16.91 11.31
N GLU A 139 -15.23 16.98 10.58
CA GLU A 139 -15.06 17.92 9.46
C GLU A 139 -16.10 17.68 8.35
N ALA A 140 -16.40 16.41 8.03
CA ALA A 140 -17.41 16.07 7.03
C ALA A 140 -18.81 16.49 7.48
N GLN A 141 -19.18 16.24 8.74
CA GLN A 141 -20.46 16.65 9.32
C GLN A 141 -20.61 18.18 9.30
N SER A 142 -19.60 18.91 9.76
CA SER A 142 -19.60 20.38 9.75
C SER A 142 -19.77 20.95 8.32
N LYS A 143 -19.08 20.36 7.33
CA LYS A 143 -19.24 20.76 5.92
C LYS A 143 -20.65 20.48 5.40
N LEU A 144 -21.25 19.36 5.78
CA LEU A 144 -22.63 19.02 5.39
C LEU A 144 -23.64 19.99 6.02
N GLU A 145 -23.50 20.31 7.30
CA GLU A 145 -24.34 21.28 8.00
C GLU A 145 -24.23 22.67 7.36
N SER A 146 -23.02 23.14 7.08
CA SER A 146 -22.79 24.42 6.40
C SER A 146 -23.45 24.44 5.01
N ARG A 147 -23.37 23.34 4.24
CA ARG A 147 -24.04 23.23 2.93
C ARG A 147 -25.56 23.26 3.07
N ARG A 148 -26.11 22.58 4.08
CA ARG A 148 -27.56 22.59 4.35
C ARG A 148 -28.04 23.98 4.76
N ALA A 149 -27.31 24.66 5.63
CA ALA A 149 -27.61 26.03 6.03
C ALA A 149 -27.65 26.97 4.82
N LYS A 150 -26.62 26.95 3.97
CA LYS A 150 -26.58 27.76 2.74
C LYS A 150 -27.74 27.43 1.78
N ALA A 151 -28.07 26.15 1.62
CA ALA A 151 -29.18 25.74 0.77
C ALA A 151 -30.53 26.23 1.32
N ASN A 152 -30.71 26.22 2.64
CA ASN A 152 -31.92 26.74 3.28
C ASN A 152 -32.02 28.26 3.15
N GLU A 153 -30.93 28.99 3.40
CA GLU A 153 -30.86 30.44 3.19
C GLU A 153 -31.20 30.83 1.75
N GLU A 154 -30.66 30.10 0.76
CA GLU A 154 -30.96 30.35 -0.64
C GLU A 154 -32.44 30.08 -0.98
N ARG A 155 -33.02 29.00 -0.42
CA ARG A 155 -34.44 28.69 -0.59
C ARG A 155 -35.33 29.77 0.02
N GLU A 156 -35.03 30.23 1.22
CA GLU A 156 -35.74 31.33 1.86
C GLU A 156 -35.63 32.62 1.06
N ALA A 157 -34.42 32.97 0.59
CA ALA A 157 -34.21 34.15 -0.24
C ALA A 157 -35.01 34.08 -1.56
N ARG A 158 -35.09 32.90 -2.19
CA ARG A 158 -35.92 32.67 -3.37
C ARG A 158 -37.41 32.81 -3.06
N GLN A 159 -37.88 32.23 -1.95
CA GLN A 159 -39.28 32.35 -1.53
C GLN A 159 -39.67 33.80 -1.26
N ARG A 160 -38.84 34.56 -0.53
CA ARG A 160 -39.08 36.00 -0.29
C ARG A 160 -39.20 36.80 -1.58
N LYS A 161 -38.34 36.54 -2.58
CA LYS A 161 -38.42 37.19 -3.90
C LYS A 161 -39.69 36.82 -4.65
N VAL A 162 -40.15 35.57 -4.56
CA VAL A 162 -41.41 35.14 -5.20
C VAL A 162 -42.60 35.81 -4.51
N GLU A 163 -42.63 35.86 -3.18
CA GLU A 163 -43.67 36.54 -2.42
C GLU A 163 -43.71 38.05 -2.72
N GLU A 164 -42.55 38.71 -2.80
CA GLU A 164 -42.47 40.13 -3.14
C GLU A 164 -43.03 40.41 -4.54
N ARG A 165 -42.62 39.62 -5.55
CA ARG A 165 -43.14 39.72 -6.91
C ARG A 165 -44.65 39.48 -6.96
N SER A 166 -45.13 38.44 -6.26
CA SER A 166 -46.56 38.15 -6.18
C SER A 166 -47.34 39.30 -5.54
N ARG A 167 -46.82 39.92 -4.47
CA ARG A 167 -47.43 41.10 -3.85
C ARG A 167 -47.42 42.30 -4.79
N GLU A 168 -46.35 42.52 -5.53
CA GLU A 168 -46.26 43.61 -6.50
C GLU A 168 -47.24 43.41 -7.67
N GLU A 169 -47.32 42.20 -8.23
CA GLU A 169 -48.28 41.83 -9.26
C GLU A 169 -49.72 42.01 -8.77
N ALA A 170 -50.04 41.56 -7.55
CA ALA A 170 -51.35 41.78 -6.95
C ALA A 170 -51.67 43.28 -6.80
N ARG A 171 -50.70 44.10 -6.37
CA ARG A 171 -50.86 45.57 -6.28
C ARG A 171 -51.08 46.20 -7.66
N ARG A 172 -50.31 45.79 -8.67
CA ARG A 172 -50.46 46.27 -10.06
C ARG A 172 -51.82 45.88 -10.64
N ALA A 173 -52.27 44.65 -10.41
CA ALA A 173 -53.58 44.17 -10.82
C ALA A 173 -54.71 44.95 -10.13
N ALA A 174 -54.60 45.21 -8.83
CA ALA A 174 -55.57 46.00 -8.08
C ALA A 174 -55.64 47.47 -8.55
N ALA A 175 -54.51 48.07 -8.92
CA ALA A 175 -54.43 49.44 -9.42
C ALA A 175 -54.78 49.57 -10.93
N ALA A 176 -54.77 48.47 -11.69
CA ALA A 176 -55.06 48.46 -13.12
C ALA A 176 -56.39 49.14 -13.52
N PRO A 177 -57.55 48.88 -12.87
CA PRO A 177 -58.81 49.52 -13.26
C PRO A 177 -58.79 51.03 -13.05
N GLU A 178 -58.23 51.51 -11.95
CA GLU A 178 -58.13 52.96 -11.68
C GLU A 178 -57.16 53.63 -12.67
N ASN A 179 -56.01 53.00 -12.93
CA ASN A 179 -55.04 53.48 -13.91
C ASN A 179 -55.62 53.52 -15.33
N ALA A 180 -56.42 52.52 -15.72
CA ALA A 180 -57.12 52.49 -16.99
C ALA A 180 -58.16 53.61 -17.10
N ARG A 181 -58.93 53.87 -16.03
CA ARG A 181 -59.86 55.02 -15.96
C ARG A 181 -59.13 56.34 -16.14
N LYS A 182 -58.06 56.58 -15.36
CA LYS A 182 -57.24 57.80 -15.48
C LYS A 182 -56.62 57.95 -16.87
N ALA A 183 -56.15 56.85 -17.49
CA ALA A 183 -55.62 56.88 -18.84
C ALA A 183 -56.69 57.21 -19.88
N ALA A 184 -57.89 56.63 -19.77
CA ALA A 184 -59.02 56.93 -20.64
C ALA A 184 -59.47 58.40 -20.50
N GLU A 185 -59.52 58.93 -19.28
CA GLU A 185 -59.82 60.34 -19.02
C GLU A 185 -58.78 61.27 -19.66
N ARG A 186 -57.48 60.97 -19.48
CA ARG A 186 -56.40 61.74 -20.13
C ARG A 186 -56.55 61.74 -21.66
N ARG A 187 -56.87 60.59 -22.26
CA ARG A 187 -57.13 60.47 -23.71
C ARG A 187 -58.35 61.30 -24.14
N ARG A 188 -59.44 61.27 -23.37
CA ARG A 188 -60.64 62.10 -23.63
C ARG A 188 -60.30 63.59 -23.58
N LYS A 189 -59.62 64.05 -22.54
CA LYS A 189 -59.17 65.45 -22.42
C LYS A 189 -58.25 65.86 -23.56
N HIS A 190 -57.36 64.97 -23.99
CA HIS A 190 -56.50 65.23 -25.15
C HIS A 190 -57.32 65.35 -26.43
N ALA A 191 -58.25 64.43 -26.70
CA ALA A 191 -59.12 64.48 -27.87
C ALA A 191 -59.98 65.75 -27.90
N GLU A 192 -60.53 66.17 -26.75
CA GLU A 192 -61.28 67.42 -26.64
C GLU A 192 -60.41 68.65 -26.96
N LYS A 193 -59.15 68.67 -26.50
CA LYS A 193 -58.20 69.74 -26.85
C LYS A 193 -57.92 69.78 -28.34
N VAL A 194 -57.70 68.63 -28.97
CA VAL A 194 -57.48 68.53 -30.43
C VAL A 194 -58.70 69.06 -31.19
N GLN A 195 -59.92 68.66 -30.81
CA GLN A 195 -61.15 69.18 -31.44
C GLN A 195 -61.31 70.70 -31.30
N LYS A 196 -60.96 71.26 -30.12
CA LYS A 196 -60.98 72.72 -29.92
C LYS A 196 -59.95 73.44 -30.79
N ILE A 197 -58.78 72.85 -31.01
CA ILE A 197 -57.76 73.42 -31.91
C ILE A 197 -58.30 73.42 -33.34
N GLU A 198 -58.82 72.30 -33.83
CA GLU A 198 -59.40 72.21 -35.17
C GLU A 198 -60.59 73.17 -35.37
N GLN A 199 -61.46 73.33 -34.37
CA GLN A 199 -62.54 74.31 -34.42
C GLN A 199 -62.00 75.74 -34.54
N ARG A 200 -61.00 76.11 -33.73
CA ARG A 200 -60.36 77.43 -33.80
C ARG A 200 -59.70 77.68 -35.14
N GLU A 201 -59.07 76.67 -35.74
CA GLU A 201 -58.50 76.77 -37.08
C GLU A 201 -59.59 77.02 -38.14
N ARG A 202 -60.69 76.27 -38.09
CA ARG A 202 -61.85 76.48 -38.98
C ARG A 202 -62.48 77.87 -38.82
N ASP A 203 -62.65 78.33 -37.58
CA ASP A 203 -63.18 79.66 -37.28
C ASP A 203 -62.23 80.75 -37.80
N TYR A 204 -60.92 80.56 -37.63
CA TYR A 204 -59.89 81.47 -38.12
C TYR A 204 -59.87 81.53 -39.65
N GLU A 205 -59.96 80.38 -40.34
CA GLU A 205 -60.06 80.34 -41.80
C GLU A 205 -61.34 81.02 -42.31
N THR A 206 -62.47 80.81 -41.63
CA THR A 206 -63.75 81.44 -41.97
C THR A 206 -63.66 82.95 -41.80
N GLN A 207 -63.10 83.43 -40.69
CA GLN A 207 -62.85 84.85 -40.47
C GLN A 207 -61.88 85.43 -41.51
N ARG A 208 -60.82 84.70 -41.89
CA ARG A 208 -59.87 85.13 -42.92
C ARG A 208 -60.59 85.33 -44.26
N LYS A 209 -61.38 84.34 -44.69
CA LYS A 209 -62.20 84.43 -45.91
C LYS A 209 -63.21 85.58 -45.85
N TYR A 210 -63.86 85.79 -44.70
CA TYR A 210 -64.77 86.92 -44.53
C TYR A 210 -64.05 88.27 -44.67
N ARG A 211 -62.88 88.43 -44.02
CA ARG A 211 -62.05 89.65 -44.16
C ARG A 211 -61.53 89.84 -45.57
N GLU A 212 -61.13 88.77 -46.26
CA GLU A 212 -60.72 88.80 -47.67
C GLU A 212 -61.90 89.20 -48.57
N ALA A 213 -63.09 88.65 -48.34
CA ALA A 213 -64.30 89.02 -49.08
C ALA A 213 -64.73 90.47 -48.81
N GLU A 214 -64.62 90.95 -47.57
CA GLU A 214 -64.91 92.34 -47.20
C GLU A 214 -63.91 93.30 -47.85
N LYS A 215 -62.61 92.95 -47.86
CA LYS A 215 -61.58 93.70 -48.60
C LYS A 215 -61.86 93.71 -50.10
N ALA A 216 -62.16 92.56 -50.70
CA ALA A 216 -62.50 92.47 -52.12
C ALA A 216 -63.77 93.28 -52.46
N ALA A 217 -64.78 93.27 -51.59
CA ALA A 217 -65.98 94.09 -51.74
C ALA A 217 -65.67 95.59 -51.59
N ALA A 218 -64.77 95.97 -50.67
CA ALA A 218 -64.31 97.35 -50.53
C ALA A 218 -63.48 97.82 -51.74
N GLU A 219 -62.62 96.97 -52.28
CA GLU A 219 -61.87 97.21 -53.52
C GLU A 219 -62.79 97.33 -54.73
N ALA A 220 -63.79 96.43 -54.87
CA ALA A 220 -64.81 96.53 -55.92
C ALA A 220 -65.63 97.81 -55.81
N ARG A 221 -66.00 98.24 -54.59
CA ARG A 221 -66.67 99.53 -54.35
C ARG A 221 -65.78 100.72 -54.71
N ARG A 222 -64.49 100.68 -54.41
CA ARG A 222 -63.51 101.71 -54.79
C ARG A 222 -63.29 101.76 -56.30
N ALA A 223 -63.19 100.61 -56.96
CA ALA A 223 -63.08 100.52 -58.42
C ALA A 223 -64.34 101.04 -59.12
N ALA A 224 -65.53 100.72 -58.61
CA ALA A 224 -66.80 101.24 -59.12
C ALA A 224 -66.95 102.76 -58.89
N ALA A 225 -66.39 103.31 -57.81
CA ALA A 225 -66.35 104.76 -57.57
C ALA A 225 -65.34 105.47 -58.50
N ALA A 226 -64.21 104.84 -58.84
CA ALA A 226 -63.21 105.39 -59.75
C ALA A 226 -63.64 105.35 -61.23
N ALA A 227 -64.52 104.42 -61.63
CA ALA A 227 -65.07 104.35 -62.99
C ALA A 227 -66.19 105.38 -63.27
N ASN A 228 -66.64 106.12 -62.25
CA ASN A 228 -67.66 107.17 -62.32
C ASN A 228 -67.08 108.60 -62.17
N GLN A 229 -65.77 108.76 -62.39
CA GLN A 229 -65.06 110.04 -62.51
C GLN A 229 -64.47 110.16 -63.92
#